data_AF-A0A8T4JU11-F1
#
_entry.id   AF-A0A8T4JU11-F1
#
_cell.length_a   1.000
_cell.length_b   1.000
_cell.length_c   1.000
_cell.angle_alpha   90.00
_cell.angle_beta   90.00
_cell.angle_gamma   90.00
#
_symmetry.space_group_name_H-M   'P 1'
#
loop_
_entity.id
_entity.type
_entity.pdbx_description
1 polymer ?
#
loop_
_entity_poly.entity_id
_entity_poly.type
_entity_poly.pdbx_seq_one_letter_code
_entity_poly.pdbx_strand_id
1 'polypeptide(L)'
;MEKIVEQTLLYDFYGELLTEHQKQIYEDVVLGDLSFSEVAEDRGISRQGVHDLVRRCNKILNDYEAKLHLVEKFVVIREKVSQIHELVREKDTIDQEELLGRLEAISNEILEEL
;
A
#
# COMPACT_ATOMS: atom_id res chain seq x y z
N MET A 1 2.71 -3.29 -9.91
CA MET A 1 1.46 -3.08 -9.14
C MET A 1 0.59 -2.10 -9.93
N GLU A 2 -0.72 -2.30 -9.99
CA GLU A 2 -1.61 -1.32 -10.61
C GLU A 2 -1.65 -0.04 -9.76
N LYS A 3 -1.73 1.14 -10.40
CA LYS A 3 -1.74 2.44 -9.69
C LYS A 3 -2.84 2.57 -8.64
N ILE A 4 -3.99 1.94 -8.86
CA ILE A 4 -5.11 1.96 -7.90
C ILE A 4 -4.75 1.16 -6.64
N VAL A 5 -4.13 0.00 -6.80
CA VAL A 5 -3.67 -0.84 -5.68
C VAL A 5 -2.58 -0.12 -4.89
N GLU A 6 -1.66 0.57 -5.57
CA GLU A 6 -0.64 1.39 -4.93
C GLU A 6 -1.24 2.55 -4.13
N GLN A 7 -2.20 3.29 -4.69
CA GLN A 7 -2.88 4.38 -3.99
C GLN A 7 -3.69 3.89 -2.77
N THR A 8 -4.32 2.73 -2.88
CA THR A 8 -5.06 2.12 -1.76
C THR A 8 -4.11 1.77 -0.62
N LEU A 9 -2.97 1.13 -0.93
CA LEU A 9 -1.96 0.82 0.09
C LEU A 9 -1.36 2.09 0.71
N LEU A 10 -1.06 3.11 -0.09
CA LEU A 10 -0.61 4.40 0.44
C LEU A 10 -1.63 5.03 1.39
N TYR A 11 -2.93 4.91 1.08
CA TYR A 11 -4.00 5.38 1.95
C TYR A 11 -4.10 4.55 3.24
N ASP A 12 -4.01 3.22 3.15
CA ASP A 12 -4.07 2.35 4.34
C ASP A 12 -2.93 2.66 5.34
N PHE A 13 -1.74 3.01 4.84
CA PHE A 13 -0.57 3.31 5.68
C PHE A 13 -0.53 4.76 6.17
N TYR A 14 -0.96 5.72 5.34
CA TYR A 14 -0.74 7.15 5.61
C TYR A 14 -2.03 8.00 5.63
N GLY A 15 -3.20 7.41 5.36
CA GLY A 15 -4.49 8.10 5.30
C GLY A 15 -4.86 8.81 6.60
N GLU A 16 -4.44 8.26 7.74
CA GLU A 16 -4.63 8.87 9.05
C GLU A 16 -3.87 10.19 9.25
N LEU A 17 -2.89 10.50 8.40
CA LEU A 17 -2.14 11.76 8.40
C LEU A 17 -2.86 12.88 7.62
N LEU A 18 -3.90 12.53 6.87
CA LEU A 18 -4.76 13.50 6.19
C LEU A 18 -5.75 14.11 7.19
N THR A 19 -6.18 15.34 6.92
CA THR A 19 -7.27 15.94 7.70
C THR A 19 -8.60 15.22 7.42
N GLU A 20 -9.54 15.30 8.35
CA GLU A 20 -10.85 14.68 8.21
C GLU A 20 -11.55 15.05 6.89
N HIS A 21 -11.48 16.33 6.50
CA HIS A 21 -12.02 16.80 5.22
C HIS A 21 -11.31 16.19 4.00
N GLN A 22 -9.99 15.98 4.10
CA GLN A 22 -9.21 15.37 3.03
C GLN A 22 -9.55 13.89 2.87
N LYS A 23 -9.62 13.14 3.98
CA LYS A 23 -10.00 11.72 4.00
C LYS A 23 -11.34 11.51 3.34
N GLN A 24 -12.36 12.23 3.80
CA GLN A 24 -13.73 12.09 3.28
C GLN A 24 -13.82 12.25 1.76
N ILE A 25 -13.20 13.29 1.19
CA ILE A 25 -13.21 13.49 -0.26
C ILE A 25 -12.35 12.45 -0.99
N TYR A 26 -11.22 12.05 -0.39
CA TYR A 26 -10.34 11.05 -0.97
C TYR A 26 -11.00 9.66 -1.02
N GLU A 27 -11.66 9.25 0.06
CA GLU A 27 -12.40 7.99 0.15
C GLU A 27 -13.55 7.96 -0.85
N ASP A 28 -14.38 9.00 -0.92
CA ASP A 28 -15.47 9.12 -1.88
C ASP A 28 -14.99 8.85 -3.32
N VAL A 29 -13.87 9.48 -3.71
CA VAL A 29 -13.32 9.40 -5.07
C VAL A 29 -12.55 8.10 -5.32
N VAL A 30 -11.57 7.79 -4.46
CA VAL A 30 -10.55 6.77 -4.74
C VAL A 30 -11.01 5.39 -4.29
N LEU A 31 -11.77 5.31 -3.20
CA LEU A 31 -12.28 4.04 -2.65
C LEU A 31 -13.75 3.79 -3.04
N GLY A 32 -14.55 4.86 -3.13
CA GLY A 32 -15.97 4.83 -3.46
C GLY A 32 -16.28 4.90 -4.95
N ASP A 33 -15.28 5.17 -5.80
CA ASP A 33 -15.41 5.34 -7.26
C ASP A 33 -16.44 6.42 -7.66
N LEU A 34 -16.68 7.40 -6.78
CA LEU A 34 -17.55 8.54 -7.09
C LEU A 34 -16.85 9.50 -8.03
N SER A 35 -17.60 10.03 -8.99
CA SER A 35 -17.07 11.05 -9.90
C SER A 35 -16.82 12.36 -9.15
N PHE A 36 -15.85 13.15 -9.64
CA PHE A 36 -15.60 14.48 -9.07
C PHE A 36 -16.81 15.41 -9.09
N SER A 37 -17.78 15.17 -9.98
CA SER A 37 -19.00 15.97 -10.05
C SER A 37 -19.96 15.60 -8.93
N GLU A 38 -20.15 14.31 -8.66
CA GLU A 38 -20.98 13.83 -7.55
C GLU A 38 -20.45 14.33 -6.21
N VAL A 39 -19.14 14.17 -5.98
CA VAL A 39 -18.50 14.65 -4.74
C VAL A 39 -18.55 16.18 -4.62
N ALA A 40 -18.44 16.90 -5.73
CA ALA A 40 -18.56 18.36 -5.72
C ALA A 40 -19.95 18.83 -5.29
N GLU A 41 -21.00 18.19 -5.80
CA GLU A 41 -22.39 18.46 -5.44
C GLU A 41 -22.65 18.16 -3.96
N ASP A 42 -22.27 16.96 -3.49
CA ASP A 42 -22.49 16.52 -2.11
C ASP A 42 -21.73 17.36 -1.07
N ARG A 43 -20.51 17.80 -1.42
CA ARG A 43 -19.63 18.54 -0.50
C ARG A 43 -19.74 20.06 -0.65
N GLY A 44 -20.55 20.55 -1.59
CA GLY A 44 -20.73 21.99 -1.84
C GLY A 44 -19.47 22.71 -2.29
N ILE A 45 -18.57 22.03 -3.01
CA ILE A 45 -17.33 22.59 -3.56
C ILE A 45 -17.31 22.47 -5.09
N SER A 46 -16.35 23.11 -5.75
CA SER A 46 -16.23 22.97 -7.20
C SER A 46 -15.62 21.62 -7.58
N ARG A 47 -15.99 21.09 -8.75
CA ARG A 47 -15.34 19.90 -9.36
C ARG A 47 -13.82 20.06 -9.45
N GLN A 48 -13.34 21.28 -9.73
CA GLN A 48 -11.91 21.60 -9.73
C GLN A 48 -11.31 21.50 -8.32
N GLY A 49 -12.04 21.96 -7.30
CA GLY A 49 -11.66 21.83 -5.90
C GLY A 49 -11.50 20.38 -5.46
N VAL A 50 -12.41 19.49 -5.87
CA VAL A 50 -12.30 18.03 -5.63
C VAL A 50 -11.02 17.49 -6.28
N HIS A 51 -10.83 17.76 -7.57
CA HIS A 51 -9.65 17.29 -8.32
C HIS A 51 -8.33 17.75 -7.65
N ASP A 52 -8.24 19.03 -7.28
CA ASP A 52 -7.02 19.60 -6.69
C ASP A 52 -6.78 19.08 -5.26
N LEU A 53 -7.84 18.77 -4.51
CA LEU A 53 -7.73 18.14 -3.21
C LEU A 53 -7.20 16.70 -3.34
N VAL A 54 -7.77 15.89 -4.23
CA VAL A 54 -7.31 14.50 -4.46
C VAL A 54 -5.85 14.49 -4.90
N ARG A 55 -5.46 15.40 -5.81
CA ARG A 55 -4.06 15.54 -6.24
C ARG A 55 -3.13 15.90 -5.08
N ARG A 56 -3.55 16.79 -4.18
CA ARG A 56 -2.75 17.15 -2.99
C ARG A 56 -2.65 16.00 -2.00
N CYS A 57 -3.72 15.24 -1.77
CA CYS A 57 -3.70 14.06 -0.91
C CYS A 57 -2.73 13.02 -1.46
N ASN A 58 -2.82 12.69 -2.75
CA ASN A 58 -1.86 11.81 -3.42
C ASN A 58 -0.42 12.29 -3.21
N LYS A 59 -0.16 13.59 -3.36
CA LYS A 59 1.18 14.14 -3.11
C LYS A 59 1.63 13.93 -1.66
N ILE A 60 0.76 14.20 -0.68
CA ILE A 60 1.08 14.02 0.75
C ILE A 60 1.44 12.56 1.04
N LEU A 61 0.60 11.61 0.60
CA LEU A 61 0.82 10.18 0.85
C LEU A 61 2.13 9.69 0.19
N ASN A 62 2.40 10.11 -1.05
CA ASN A 62 3.66 9.79 -1.74
C ASN A 62 4.88 10.44 -1.07
N ASP A 63 4.76 11.68 -0.60
CA ASP A 63 5.85 12.38 0.10
C ASP A 63 6.17 11.72 1.46
N TYR A 64 5.20 11.03 2.08
CA TYR A 64 5.44 10.18 3.25
C TYR A 64 6.13 8.86 2.88
N GLU A 65 5.65 8.17 1.84
CA GLU A 65 6.28 6.94 1.37
C GLU A 65 7.73 7.17 0.97
N ALA A 66 8.04 8.26 0.27
CA ALA A 66 9.40 8.61 -0.13
C ALA A 66 10.36 8.87 1.06
N LYS A 67 9.84 8.98 2.28
CA LYS A 67 10.64 9.16 3.51
C LYS A 67 10.65 7.93 4.39
N LEU A 68 9.55 7.17 4.41
CA LEU A 68 9.32 6.11 5.38
C LEU A 68 9.40 4.71 4.76
N HIS A 69 9.15 4.59 3.44
CA HIS A 69 9.25 3.34 2.68
C HIS A 69 8.41 2.18 3.25
N LEU A 70 7.30 2.48 3.93
CA LEU A 70 6.53 1.44 4.63
C LEU A 70 5.76 0.54 3.66
N VAL A 71 5.23 1.10 2.58
CA VAL A 71 4.53 0.29 1.56
C VAL A 71 5.53 -0.58 0.81
N GLU A 72 6.69 -0.02 0.44
CA GLU A 72 7.79 -0.77 -0.16
C GLU A 72 8.22 -1.95 0.72
N LYS A 73 8.57 -1.69 1.98
CA LYS A 73 8.92 -2.73 2.97
C LYS A 73 7.83 -3.78 3.11
N PHE A 74 6.56 -3.36 3.21
CA PHE A 74 5.43 -4.28 3.30
C PHE A 74 5.32 -5.22 2.10
N VAL A 75 5.49 -4.71 0.89
CA VAL A 75 5.44 -5.53 -0.34
C VAL A 75 6.59 -6.52 -0.36
N VAL A 76 7.81 -6.09 -0.03
CA VAL A 76 8.99 -6.97 0.05
C VAL A 76 8.80 -8.07 1.07
N ILE A 77 8.34 -7.73 2.28
CA ILE A 77 8.07 -8.71 3.34
C ILE A 77 7.01 -9.72 2.89
N ARG A 78 5.92 -9.25 2.25
CA ARG A 78 4.87 -10.13 1.73
C ARG A 78 5.39 -11.09 0.66
N GLU A 79 6.29 -10.64 -0.21
CA GLU A 79 6.94 -11.49 -1.22
C GLU A 79 7.82 -12.56 -0.56
N LYS A 80 8.64 -12.18 0.43
CA LYS A 80 9.48 -13.12 1.20
C LYS A 80 8.64 -14.18 1.92
N VAL A 81 7.53 -13.79 2.55
CA VAL A 81 6.58 -14.73 3.16
C VAL A 81 5.95 -15.66 2.12
N SER A 82 5.66 -15.16 0.92
CA SER A 82 5.15 -16.00 -0.17
C SER A 82 6.18 -17.04 -0.61
N GLN A 83 7.45 -16.67 -0.70
CA GLN A 83 8.55 -17.60 -1.01
C GLN A 83 8.71 -18.68 0.06
N ILE A 84 8.55 -18.34 1.35
CA ILE A 84 8.52 -19.34 2.43
C ILE A 84 7.40 -20.36 2.18
N HIS A 85 6.20 -19.90 1.82
CA HIS A 85 5.09 -20.81 1.52
C HIS A 85 5.36 -21.72 0.32
N GLU A 86 6.03 -21.22 -0.72
CA GLU A 86 6.42 -22.02 -1.89
C GLU A 86 7.46 -23.08 -1.52
N LEU A 87 8.52 -22.69 -0.79
CA LEU A 87 9.55 -23.62 -0.31
C LEU A 87 8.96 -24.76 0.54
N VAL A 88 8.02 -24.44 1.43
CA VAL A 88 7.36 -25.45 2.27
C VAL A 88 6.48 -26.39 1.45
N ARG A 89 5.87 -25.94 0.34
CA ARG A 89 5.11 -26.82 -0.58
C ARG A 89 6.04 -27.76 -1.35
N GLU A 90 7.24 -27.30 -1.66
CA GLU A 90 8.26 -28.07 -2.37
C GLU A 90 9.14 -28.94 -1.46
N LYS A 91 8.81 -29.04 -0.16
CA LYS A 91 9.61 -29.76 0.85
C LYS A 91 9.97 -31.21 0.50
N ASP A 92 9.15 -31.89 -0.31
CA ASP A 92 9.38 -33.28 -0.69
C ASP A 92 10.36 -33.40 -1.87
N THR A 93 10.73 -32.27 -2.49
CA THR A 93 11.64 -32.17 -3.63
C THR A 93 13.00 -31.56 -3.30
N ILE A 94 13.13 -30.96 -2.11
CA ILE A 94 14.33 -30.27 -1.62
C ILE A 94 14.88 -31.05 -0.44
N ASP A 95 16.21 -31.15 -0.33
CA ASP A 95 16.83 -31.73 0.85
C ASP A 95 16.47 -30.94 2.12
N GLN A 96 16.32 -31.64 3.26
CA GLN A 96 15.87 -31.00 4.50
C GLN A 96 16.85 -29.94 5.02
N GLU A 97 18.15 -30.16 4.88
CA GLU A 97 19.18 -29.21 5.32
C GLU A 97 19.14 -27.95 4.43
N GLU A 98 18.98 -28.15 3.12
CA GLU A 98 18.82 -27.05 2.16
C GLU A 98 17.52 -26.25 2.40
N LEU A 99 16.40 -26.92 2.67
CA LEU A 99 15.14 -26.26 2.99
C LEU A 99 15.27 -25.38 4.23
N LEU A 100 15.84 -25.92 5.32
CA LEU A 100 16.02 -25.16 6.56
C LEU A 100 16.95 -23.96 6.36
N GLY A 101 18.05 -24.12 5.63
CA GLY A 101 18.97 -23.03 5.34
C GLY A 101 18.32 -21.90 4.54
N ARG A 102 17.49 -22.24 3.54
CA ARG A 102 16.74 -21.24 2.76
C ARG A 102 15.69 -20.53 3.60
N LEU A 103 14.97 -21.26 4.46
CA LEU A 103 13.99 -20.67 5.37
C LEU A 103 14.64 -19.69 6.37
N GLU A 104 15.78 -20.06 6.94
CA GLU A 104 16.55 -19.20 7.84
C GLU A 104 17.04 -17.94 7.12
N ALA A 105 17.56 -18.08 5.88
CA ALA A 105 17.98 -16.95 5.08
C ALA A 105 16.83 -15.95 4.82
N ILE A 106 15.67 -16.43 4.34
CA ILE A 106 14.52 -15.57 4.08
C ILE A 106 14.00 -14.93 5.37
N SER A 107 13.98 -15.67 6.48
CA SER A 107 13.60 -15.14 7.78
C SER A 107 14.52 -14.00 8.22
N ASN A 108 15.83 -14.12 8.02
CA ASN A 108 16.79 -13.07 8.36
C ASN A 108 16.60 -11.84 7.47
N GLU A 109 16.39 -12.03 6.18
CA GLU A 109 16.08 -10.92 5.27
C GLU A 109 14.79 -10.20 5.65
N ILE A 110 13.74 -10.90 6.10
CA ILE A 110 12.52 -10.24 6.62
C ILE A 110 12.85 -9.37 7.85
N LEU A 111 13.69 -9.87 8.76
CA LEU A 111 14.09 -9.14 9.97
C LEU A 111 14.91 -7.89 9.65
N GLU A 112 15.70 -7.89 8.58
CA GLU A 112 16.46 -6.71 8.12
C GLU A 112 15.55 -5.61 7.53
N GLU A 113 14.40 -5.98 6.98
CA GLU A 113 13.45 -5.04 6.36
C GLU A 113 12.49 -4.36 7.37
N LEU A 114 12.38 -4.89 8.59
CA LEU A 114 11.55 -4.31 9.68
C LEU A 114 12.22 -3.08 10.29
#